data_AF-A0A7C9DMH3-F1
#
_entry.id   AF-A0A7C9DMH3-F1
#
_cell.length_a   1.000
_cell.length_b   1.000
_cell.length_c   1.000
_cell.angle_alpha   90.00
_cell.angle_beta   90.00
_cell.angle_gamma   90.00
#
_symmetry.space_group_name_H-M   'P 1'
#
loop_
_entity.id
_entity.type
_entity.pdbx_description
1 polymer ?
#
loop_
_entity_poly.entity_id
_entity_poly.type
_entity_poly.pdbx_seq_one_letter_code
_entity_poly.pdbx_strand_id
1 'polypeptide(L)'
;KNNEGRQEEPFLQLQLENSNLARLSKEVADKNQELRKLKGESLQGLDLEELQKLETLLEASLSRVLDIKGKRIMHEIDTLQNQGNKLMEENQRLKQEMTMLTQGRRPGIVLDQSESTTFQ
;
A
#
# COMPACT_ATOMS: atom_id res chain seq x y z
N LYS A 1 17.61 -67.59 11.06
CA LYS A 1 18.25 -66.31 11.42
C LYS A 1 17.67 -65.21 10.53
N ASN A 2 16.59 -64.61 11.01
CA ASN A 2 16.13 -63.22 10.90
C ASN A 2 16.48 -62.47 9.60
N ASN A 3 15.57 -62.52 8.61
CA ASN A 3 15.57 -61.59 7.47
C ASN A 3 14.23 -60.81 7.32
N GLU A 4 13.25 -61.07 8.19
CA GLU A 4 11.91 -60.46 8.14
C GLU A 4 11.91 -59.05 8.75
N GLY A 5 12.60 -58.83 9.87
CA GLY A 5 12.65 -57.52 10.55
C GLY A 5 13.41 -56.39 9.81
N ARG A 6 14.11 -56.67 8.70
CA ARG A 6 14.79 -55.62 7.89
C ARG A 6 13.91 -55.03 6.78
N GLN A 7 12.88 -55.75 6.34
CA GLN A 7 11.94 -55.27 5.31
C GLN A 7 10.72 -54.58 5.93
N GLU A 8 10.37 -54.92 7.17
CA GLU A 8 9.28 -54.28 7.91
C GLU A 8 9.57 -52.81 8.23
N GLU A 9 10.81 -52.46 8.59
CA GLU A 9 11.22 -51.08 8.91
C GLU A 9 10.98 -50.07 7.76
N PRO A 10 11.51 -50.29 6.53
CA PRO A 10 11.22 -49.42 5.39
C PRO A 10 9.72 -49.34 5.03
N PHE A 11 8.99 -50.45 5.19
CA PHE A 11 7.56 -50.50 4.89
C PHE A 11 6.75 -49.67 5.90
N LEU A 12 7.05 -49.79 7.19
CA LEU A 12 6.43 -49.00 8.26
C LEU A 12 6.73 -47.51 8.09
N GLN A 13 7.96 -47.16 7.71
CA GLN A 13 8.35 -45.78 7.45
C GLN A 13 7.59 -45.18 6.26
N LEU A 14 7.45 -45.94 5.16
CA LEU A 14 6.67 -45.53 4.00
C LEU A 14 5.17 -45.40 4.32
N GLN A 15 4.61 -46.30 5.14
CA GLN A 15 3.23 -46.18 5.60
C GLN A 15 3.00 -44.92 6.43
N LEU A 16 3.93 -44.60 7.33
CA LEU A 16 3.89 -43.38 8.13
C LEU A 16 3.98 -42.13 7.23
N GLU A 17 4.88 -42.14 6.25
CA GLU A 17 5.03 -41.05 5.29
C GLU A 17 3.75 -40.84 4.46
N ASN A 18 3.14 -41.92 3.97
CA ASN A 18 1.86 -41.86 3.27
C ASN A 18 0.72 -41.33 4.15
N SER A 19 0.67 -41.73 5.42
CA SER A 19 -0.29 -41.21 6.40
C SER A 19 -0.10 -39.71 6.62
N ASN A 20 1.15 -39.27 6.78
CA ASN A 20 1.49 -37.86 6.92
C ASN A 20 1.10 -37.05 5.67
N LEU A 21 1.37 -37.57 4.47
CA LEU A 21 0.99 -36.94 3.22
C LEU A 21 -0.53 -36.81 3.10
N ALA A 22 -1.28 -37.86 3.42
CA ALA A 22 -2.74 -37.82 3.42
C ALA A 22 -3.29 -36.76 4.40
N ARG A 23 -2.70 -36.69 5.60
CA ARG A 23 -3.07 -35.67 6.60
C ARG A 23 -2.79 -34.25 6.11
N LEU A 24 -1.61 -34.02 5.55
CA LEU A 24 -1.22 -32.70 5.04
C LEU A 24 -2.07 -32.28 3.83
N SER A 25 -2.36 -33.22 2.93
CA SER A 25 -3.23 -33.00 1.77
C SER A 25 -4.64 -32.57 2.23
N LYS A 26 -5.18 -33.25 3.25
CA LYS A 26 -6.46 -32.87 3.85
C LYS A 26 -6.41 -31.47 4.47
N GLU A 27 -5.37 -31.14 5.23
CA GLU A 27 -5.22 -29.81 5.84
C GLU A 27 -5.18 -28.70 4.79
N VAL A 28 -4.48 -28.90 3.68
CA VAL A 28 -4.46 -27.96 2.55
C VAL A 28 -5.83 -27.82 1.91
N ALA A 29 -6.57 -28.92 1.73
CA ALA A 29 -7.93 -28.88 1.20
C ALA A 29 -8.88 -28.09 2.13
N ASP A 30 -8.83 -28.38 3.43
CA ASP A 30 -9.64 -27.72 4.46
C ASP A 30 -9.33 -26.21 4.52
N LYS A 31 -8.04 -25.83 4.49
CA LYS A 31 -7.60 -24.43 4.46
C LYS A 31 -8.01 -23.70 3.19
N ASN A 32 -7.93 -24.35 2.04
CA ASN A 32 -8.44 -23.79 0.79
C ASN A 32 -9.96 -23.55 0.85
N GLN A 33 -10.71 -24.46 1.46
CA GLN A 33 -12.15 -24.28 1.64
C GLN A 33 -12.45 -23.11 2.59
N GLU A 34 -11.71 -22.98 3.70
CA GLU A 34 -11.81 -21.83 4.61
C GLU A 34 -11.54 -20.51 3.88
N LEU A 35 -10.51 -20.45 3.03
CA LEU A 35 -10.21 -19.28 2.21
C LEU A 35 -11.33 -18.95 1.22
N ARG A 36 -11.95 -19.95 0.58
CA ARG A 36 -13.11 -19.74 -0.31
C ARG A 36 -14.31 -19.17 0.45
N LYS A 37 -14.54 -19.62 1.69
CA LYS A 37 -15.57 -19.05 2.57
C LYS A 37 -15.29 -17.58 2.87
N LEU A 38 -14.07 -17.24 3.28
CA LEU A 38 -13.65 -15.84 3.52
C LEU A 38 -13.79 -14.95 2.27
N LYS A 39 -13.71 -15.53 1.06
CA LYS A 39 -13.97 -14.83 -0.22
C LYS A 39 -15.45 -14.74 -0.61
N GLY A 40 -16.34 -15.41 0.11
CA GLY A 40 -17.77 -15.48 -0.21
C GLY A 40 -18.14 -16.50 -1.30
N GLU A 41 -17.24 -17.39 -1.69
CA GLU A 41 -17.44 -18.32 -2.83
C GLU A 41 -18.12 -19.64 -2.43
N SER A 42 -18.08 -20.05 -1.16
CA SER A 42 -18.54 -21.38 -0.70
C SER A 42 -19.30 -21.31 0.62
N LEU A 43 -20.33 -20.45 0.65
CA LEU A 43 -21.14 -20.19 1.84
C LEU A 43 -22.31 -21.17 2.03
N GLN A 44 -22.63 -21.95 1.00
CA GLN A 44 -23.74 -22.89 1.05
C GLN A 44 -23.49 -23.99 2.09
N GLY A 45 -24.49 -24.25 2.93
CA GLY A 45 -24.39 -25.21 4.04
C GLY A 45 -23.86 -24.62 5.34
N LEU A 46 -23.49 -23.34 5.37
CA LEU A 46 -23.28 -22.63 6.63
C LEU A 46 -24.62 -22.23 7.25
N ASP A 47 -24.71 -22.31 8.57
CA ASP A 47 -25.84 -21.74 9.30
C ASP A 47 -25.67 -20.23 9.54
N LEU A 48 -26.70 -19.60 10.11
CA LEU A 48 -26.71 -18.17 10.35
C LEU A 48 -25.61 -17.73 11.33
N GLU A 49 -25.31 -18.56 12.35
CA GLU A 49 -24.29 -18.23 13.35
C GLU A 49 -22.89 -18.29 12.73
N GLU A 50 -22.63 -19.30 11.89
CA GLU A 50 -21.38 -19.43 11.15
C GLU A 50 -21.16 -18.29 10.17
N LEU A 51 -22.21 -17.86 9.46
CA LEU A 51 -22.16 -16.69 8.58
C LEU A 51 -21.85 -15.41 9.37
N GLN A 52 -22.50 -15.22 10.52
CA GLN A 52 -22.29 -14.03 11.36
C GLN A 52 -20.87 -13.98 11.94
N LYS A 53 -20.29 -15.14 12.31
CA LYS A 53 -18.88 -15.24 12.73
C LYS A 53 -17.94 -14.82 11.61
N LEU A 54 -18.22 -15.26 10.38
CA LEU A 54 -17.42 -14.91 9.20
C LEU A 54 -17.47 -13.41 8.93
N GLU A 55 -18.66 -12.81 8.95
CA GLU A 55 -18.85 -11.37 8.78
C GLU A 55 -18.11 -10.57 9.85
N THR A 56 -18.25 -10.93 11.12
CA THR A 56 -17.57 -10.25 12.24
C THR A 56 -16.04 -10.26 12.06
N LEU A 57 -15.47 -11.38 11.64
CA LEU A 57 -14.04 -11.51 11.38
C LEU A 57 -13.59 -10.64 10.19
N LEU A 58 -14.37 -10.64 9.11
CA LEU A 58 -14.10 -9.85 7.92
C LEU A 58 -14.20 -8.35 8.20
N GLU A 59 -15.22 -7.91 8.93
CA GLU A 59 -15.41 -6.50 9.33
C GLU A 59 -14.26 -6.01 10.22
N ALA A 60 -13.84 -6.80 11.21
CA ALA A 60 -12.73 -6.45 12.10
C ALA A 60 -11.40 -6.35 11.33
N SER A 61 -11.13 -7.31 10.44
CA SER A 61 -9.90 -7.31 9.64
C SER A 61 -9.90 -6.19 8.59
N LEU A 62 -11.02 -5.94 7.93
CA LEU A 62 -11.18 -4.85 6.97
C LEU A 62 -11.00 -3.48 7.64
N SER A 63 -11.63 -3.27 8.80
CA SER A 63 -11.49 -2.02 9.57
C SER A 63 -10.02 -1.73 9.89
N ARG A 64 -9.25 -2.75 10.29
CA ARG A 64 -7.81 -2.60 10.54
C ARG A 64 -7.03 -2.25 9.27
N VAL A 65 -7.33 -2.89 8.14
CA VAL A 65 -6.69 -2.58 6.86
C VAL A 65 -6.99 -1.14 6.43
N LEU A 66 -8.23 -0.69 6.59
CA LEU A 66 -8.63 0.68 6.28
C LEU A 66 -7.91 1.70 7.16
N ASP A 67 -7.81 1.46 8.47
CA ASP A 67 -7.08 2.33 9.40
C ASP A 67 -5.60 2.47 9.01
N ILE A 68 -4.91 1.36 8.75
CA ILE A 68 -3.49 1.37 8.35
C ILE A 68 -3.32 2.11 7.01
N LYS A 69 -4.16 1.81 6.00
CA LYS A 69 -4.11 2.50 4.71
C LYS A 69 -4.40 3.99 4.85
N GLY A 70 -5.39 4.36 5.66
CA GLY A 70 -5.76 5.75 5.93
C GLY A 70 -4.60 6.52 6.56
N LYS A 71 -3.93 5.95 7.57
CA LYS A 71 -2.75 6.56 8.20
C LYS A 71 -1.61 6.78 7.21
N ARG A 72 -1.36 5.80 6.31
CA ARG A 72 -0.33 5.94 5.27
C ARG A 72 -0.64 7.07 4.29
N ILE A 73 -1.89 7.14 3.81
CA ILE A 73 -2.33 8.20 2.90
C ILE A 73 -2.23 9.57 3.57
N MET A 74 -2.69 9.71 4.81
CA MET A 74 -2.57 10.97 5.57
C MET A 74 -1.12 11.40 5.72
N HIS A 75 -0.23 10.47 6.06
CA HIS A 75 1.20 10.76 6.18
C HIS A 75 1.83 11.25 4.86
N GLU A 76 1.44 10.66 3.73
CA GLU A 76 1.89 11.10 2.40
C GLU A 76 1.35 12.50 2.06
N ILE A 77 0.08 12.79 2.38
CA ILE A 77 -0.51 14.13 2.22
C ILE A 77 0.27 15.17 3.04
N ASP A 78 0.51 14.90 4.33
CA ASP A 78 1.23 15.82 5.21
C ASP A 78 2.65 16.09 4.68
N THR A 79 3.31 15.04 4.19
CA THR A 79 4.65 15.16 3.61
C THR A 79 4.65 16.05 2.38
N LEU A 80 3.71 15.84 1.45
CA LEU A 80 3.59 16.63 0.23
C LEU A 80 3.19 18.08 0.52
N GLN A 81 2.29 18.32 1.46
CA GLN A 81 1.91 19.68 1.88
C GLN A 81 3.11 20.44 2.47
N ASN A 82 3.90 19.79 3.33
CA ASN A 82 5.10 20.39 3.90
C ASN A 82 6.15 20.71 2.82
N GLN A 83 6.33 19.84 1.83
CA GLN A 83 7.19 20.11 0.69
C GLN A 83 6.68 21.28 -0.16
N GLY A 84 5.38 21.34 -0.42
CA GLY A 84 4.74 22.43 -1.14
C GLY A 84 4.92 23.78 -0.45
N ASN A 85 4.76 23.83 0.87
CA ASN A 85 4.95 25.06 1.66
C ASN A 85 6.40 25.56 1.57
N LYS A 86 7.38 24.67 1.78
CA LYS A 86 8.81 25.01 1.66
C LYS A 86 9.17 25.53 0.27
N LEU A 87 8.64 24.91 -0.79
CA LEU A 87 8.84 25.36 -2.16
C LEU A 87 8.23 26.75 -2.40
N MET A 88 7.06 27.02 -1.85
CA MET A 88 6.39 28.32 -1.97
C MET A 88 7.18 29.43 -1.27
N GLU A 89 7.65 29.18 -0.05
CA GLU A 89 8.50 30.10 0.72
C GLU A 89 9.79 30.41 -0.03
N GLU A 90 10.49 29.38 -0.52
CA GLU A 90 11.74 29.56 -1.25
C GLU A 90 11.52 30.29 -2.58
N ASN A 91 10.44 29.98 -3.31
CA ASN A 91 10.09 30.67 -4.53
C ASN A 91 9.80 32.17 -4.29
N GLN A 92 9.14 32.49 -3.17
CA GLN A 92 8.89 33.87 -2.77
C GLN A 92 10.19 34.61 -2.43
N ARG A 93 11.09 33.96 -1.67
CA ARG A 93 12.41 34.52 -1.33
C ARG A 93 13.24 34.82 -2.57
N LEU A 94 13.32 33.88 -3.51
CA LEU A 94 14.05 34.05 -4.77
C LEU A 94 13.45 35.16 -5.65
N LYS A 95 12.12 35.30 -5.70
CA LYS A 95 11.45 36.40 -6.41
C LYS A 95 11.81 37.77 -5.82
N GLN A 96 11.88 37.87 -4.49
CA GLN A 96 12.30 39.09 -3.81
C GLN A 96 13.76 39.43 -4.13
N GLU A 97 14.66 38.45 -4.07
CA GLU A 97 16.08 38.63 -4.40
C GLU A 97 16.28 39.09 -5.85
N MET A 98 15.59 38.47 -6.81
CA MET A 98 15.61 38.88 -8.21
C MET A 98 15.10 40.31 -8.40
N THR A 99 14.07 40.70 -7.67
CA THR A 99 13.54 42.07 -7.71
C THR A 99 14.58 43.08 -7.20
N MET A 100 15.28 42.77 -6.11
CA MET A 100 16.36 43.64 -5.59
C MET A 100 17.55 43.74 -6.56
N LEU A 101 17.99 42.61 -7.13
CA LEU A 101 19.11 42.58 -8.08
C LEU A 101 18.80 43.34 -9.39
N THR A 102 17.56 43.27 -9.87
CA THR A 102 17.13 44.00 -11.07
C THR A 102 16.90 45.48 -10.81
N GLN A 103 16.49 45.88 -9.60
CA GLN A 103 16.40 47.29 -9.20
C GLN A 103 17.77 47.94 -9.03
N GLY A 104 18.80 47.19 -8.62
CA GLY A 104 20.21 47.65 -8.58
C GLY A 104 20.88 47.77 -9.95
N ARG A 105 20.29 47.19 -11.01
CA ARG A 105 20.71 47.32 -12.40
C ARG A 105 19.70 48.14 -13.20
N ARG A 106 19.54 49.42 -12.87
CA ARG A 106 19.07 50.40 -13.86
C ARG A 106 20.29 51.13 -14.43
N PRO A 107 20.71 50.88 -15.68
CA PRO A 107 21.34 51.95 -16.45
C PRO A 107 20.30 53.07 -16.51
N GLY A 108 20.65 54.25 -16.02
CA GLY A 108 19.84 55.44 -16.22
C GLY A 108 19.75 55.70 -17.73
N ILE A 109 18.69 55.19 -18.36
CA ILE A 109 18.29 55.68 -19.67
C ILE A 109 17.66 57.04 -19.37
N VAL A 110 18.48 58.06 -19.53
CA VAL A 110 18.05 59.44 -19.71
C VAL A 110 17.00 59.40 -20.81
N LEU A 111 15.74 59.63 -20.46
CA LEU A 111 14.71 59.99 -21.41
C LEU A 111 15.11 61.38 -21.91
N ASP A 112 15.84 61.40 -23.03
CA ASP A 112 16.01 62.62 -23.81
C ASP A 112 14.63 63.06 -24.28
N GLN A 113 14.24 64.24 -23.82
CA GLN A 113 13.04 64.93 -24.24
C GLN A 113 13.34 65.58 -25.59
N SER A 114 13.04 64.87 -26.67
CA SER A 114 12.97 65.48 -28.01
C SER A 114 11.59 65.21 -28.62
N GLU A 115 10.72 66.18 -28.33
CA GLU A 115 9.62 66.74 -29.13
C GLU A 115 8.88 65.89 -30.18
N SER A 116 7.56 65.87 -29.99
CA SER A 116 6.53 66.23 -30.98
C SER A 116 6.48 65.45 -32.30
N THR A 117 5.44 64.61 -32.47
CA THR A 117 4.31 64.92 -33.39
C THR A 117 3.26 63.82 -33.41
N THR A 118 2.02 64.25 -33.18
CA THR A 118 0.74 63.63 -33.56
C THR A 118 0.73 63.22 -35.04
N PHE A 119 0.08 62.11 -35.41
CA PHE A 119 -1.07 62.07 -36.35
C PHE A 119 -1.41 60.64 -36.86
N GLN A 120 -2.71 60.34 -36.73
CA GLN A 120 -3.57 59.29 -37.29
C GLN A 120 -3.39 57.83 -36.85
#